data_AF-A0ABD1HZL5-F1
#
_entry.id   AF-A0ABD1HZL5-F1
#
_cell.length_a   1.000
_cell.length_b   1.000
_cell.length_c   1.000
_cell.angle_alpha   90.00
_cell.angle_beta   90.00
_cell.angle_gamma   90.00
#
_symmetry.space_group_name_H-M   'P 1'
#
loop_
_entity.id
_entity.type
_entity.pdbx_description
1 polymer ?
#
loop_
_entity_poly.entity_id
_entity_poly.type
_entity_poly.pdbx_seq_one_letter_code
_entity_poly.pdbx_strand_id
1 'polypeptide(L)'
;MAYNLQTFITILEGILDPDQPRWVVDENNPQLQSLLDKATSLQQLLDESSFTKLDSQIREVAHQAEDIIESHMVDHMLSGSDCVRFTHSTPDLQQVTRDLDSVMERAEKLMEMEDDSAMEQVKLVEMEDKKMPRFQECCGGRN
;
A
#
# COMPACT_ATOMS: atom_id res chain seq x y z
N MET A 1 9.59 19.13 -2.23
CA MET A 1 9.01 18.00 -2.97
C MET A 1 7.95 17.37 -2.09
N ALA A 2 6.76 17.06 -2.60
CA ALA A 2 5.82 16.21 -1.88
C ALA A 2 6.20 14.77 -2.21
N TYR A 3 6.96 14.14 -1.33
CA TYR A 3 7.39 12.75 -1.47
C TYR A 3 6.15 11.87 -1.36
N ASN A 4 5.77 11.25 -2.48
CA ASN A 4 4.62 10.36 -2.57
C ASN A 4 5.03 9.07 -3.27
N LEU A 5 4.29 7.99 -3.00
CA LEU A 5 4.53 6.66 -3.55
C LEU A 5 4.66 6.67 -5.08
N GLN A 6 3.90 7.55 -5.75
CA GLN A 6 3.99 7.77 -7.20
C GLN A 6 5.37 8.25 -7.67
N THR A 7 6.01 9.16 -6.93
CA THR A 7 7.36 9.63 -7.24
C THR A 7 8.34 8.47 -7.16
N PHE A 8 8.22 7.65 -6.11
CA PHE A 8 9.05 6.47 -5.92
C PHE A 8 8.88 5.45 -7.06
N ILE A 9 7.64 5.14 -7.46
CA ILE A 9 7.33 4.28 -8.62
C ILE A 9 8.00 4.84 -9.89
N THR A 10 7.86 6.15 -10.14
CA THR A 10 8.44 6.81 -11.32
C THR A 10 9.96 6.69 -11.36
N ILE A 11 10.62 6.79 -10.19
CA ILE A 11 12.07 6.61 -10.07
C ILE A 11 12.46 5.16 -10.42
N LEU A 12 11.74 4.17 -9.89
CA LEU A 12 12.01 2.77 -10.18
C LEU A 12 11.80 2.42 -11.66
N GLU A 13 10.73 2.92 -12.28
CA GLU A 13 10.48 2.77 -13.72
C GLU A 13 11.64 3.34 -14.54
N GLY A 14 12.11 4.55 -14.20
CA GLY A 14 13.24 5.17 -14.90
C GLY A 14 14.57 4.44 -14.71
N ILE A 15 14.76 3.70 -13.61
CA ILE A 15 15.94 2.86 -13.39
C ILE A 15 15.85 1.56 -14.19
N LEU A 16 14.65 0.98 -14.28
CA LEU A 16 14.38 -0.29 -14.99
C LEU A 16 14.20 -0.11 -16.50
N ASP A 17 14.07 1.13 -16.98
CA ASP A 17 13.92 1.46 -18.39
C ASP A 17 15.21 1.06 -19.18
N PRO A 18 15.12 0.13 -20.15
CA PRO A 18 16.27 -0.33 -20.92
C PRO A 18 16.82 0.73 -21.90
N ASP A 19 16.01 1.73 -22.25
CA ASP A 19 16.39 2.86 -23.10
C ASP A 19 17.07 3.99 -22.29
N GLN A 20 17.15 3.88 -20.96
CA GLN A 20 17.92 4.80 -20.11
C GLN A 20 19.40 4.37 -20.01
N PRO A 21 20.32 4.98 -20.78
CA PRO A 21 21.73 4.56 -20.81
C PRO A 21 22.49 4.88 -19.51
N ARG A 22 21.87 5.65 -18.60
CA ARG A 22 22.47 6.06 -17.33
C ARG A 22 22.46 4.93 -16.29
N TRP A 23 21.57 3.95 -16.45
CA TRP A 23 21.34 2.88 -15.49
C TRP A 23 21.68 1.54 -16.10
N VAL A 24 22.52 0.76 -15.44
CA VAL A 24 22.76 -0.64 -15.80
C VAL A 24 22.21 -1.50 -14.68
N VAL A 25 20.95 -1.92 -14.86
CA VAL A 25 20.35 -2.94 -14.00
C VAL A 25 20.81 -4.29 -14.51
N ASP A 26 21.37 -5.14 -13.64
CA ASP A 26 21.66 -6.52 -14.03
C ASP A 26 20.35 -7.22 -14.37
N GLU A 27 20.27 -7.90 -15.53
CA GLU A 27 19.06 -8.65 -15.93
C GLU A 27 18.63 -9.68 -14.86
N ASN A 28 19.53 -10.08 -13.96
CA ASN A 28 19.26 -10.96 -12.83
C ASN A 28 19.09 -10.20 -11.50
N ASN A 29 18.68 -8.93 -11.50
CA ASN A 29 18.35 -8.20 -10.28
C ASN A 29 16.82 -8.19 -10.04
N PRO A 30 16.24 -9.29 -9.51
CA PRO A 30 14.80 -9.39 -9.27
C PRO A 30 14.30 -8.43 -8.19
N GLN A 31 15.19 -7.77 -7.44
CA GLN A 31 14.78 -6.97 -6.30
C GLN A 31 14.21 -5.62 -6.68
N LEU A 32 14.82 -4.92 -7.64
CA LEU A 32 14.26 -3.65 -8.14
C LEU A 32 12.91 -3.89 -8.83
N GLN A 33 12.80 -4.98 -9.59
CA GLN A 33 11.53 -5.37 -10.21
C GLN A 33 10.47 -5.71 -9.15
N SER A 34 10.80 -6.55 -8.17
CA SER A 34 9.92 -6.89 -7.05
C SER A 34 9.49 -5.64 -6.26
N LEU A 35 10.41 -4.69 -6.08
CA LEU A 35 10.14 -3.44 -5.40
C LEU A 35 9.16 -2.56 -6.18
N LEU A 36 9.31 -2.47 -7.50
CA LEU A 36 8.38 -1.78 -8.39
C LEU A 36 6.99 -2.45 -8.36
N ASP A 37 6.94 -3.77 -8.47
CA ASP A 37 5.68 -4.53 -8.43
C ASP A 37 4.94 -4.27 -7.11
N LYS A 38 5.64 -4.37 -5.98
CA LYS A 38 5.05 -4.12 -4.65
C LYS A 38 4.59 -2.68 -4.46
N ALA A 39 5.39 -1.70 -4.87
CA ALA A 39 5.01 -0.30 -4.78
C ALA A 39 3.77 0.00 -5.64
N THR A 40 3.68 -0.60 -6.83
CA THR A 40 2.53 -0.48 -7.72
C THR A 40 1.28 -1.15 -7.14
N SER A 41 1.40 -2.36 -6.60
CA SER A 41 0.28 -3.02 -5.90
C SER A 41 -0.22 -2.20 -4.71
N LEU A 42 0.70 -1.63 -3.92
CA LEU A 42 0.33 -0.76 -2.80
C LEU A 42 -0.38 0.51 -3.27
N GLN A 43 0.07 1.12 -4.38
CA GLN A 43 -0.60 2.29 -4.98
C GLN A 43 -2.03 1.94 -5.42
N GLN A 44 -2.22 0.80 -6.07
CA GLN A 44 -3.57 0.33 -6.48
C GLN A 44 -4.49 0.14 -5.28
N LEU A 45 -4.01 -0.51 -4.22
CA LEU A 45 -4.78 -0.70 -2.99
C LEU A 45 -5.20 0.65 -2.38
N LEU A 46 -4.32 1.64 -2.37
CA LEU A 46 -4.60 2.98 -1.84
C LEU A 46 -5.51 3.82 -2.74
N ASP A 47 -5.54 3.56 -4.05
CA ASP A 47 -6.47 4.22 -4.95
C ASP A 47 -7.89 3.65 -4.79
N GLU A 48 -8.01 2.37 -4.44
CA GLU A 48 -9.30 1.72 -4.15
C GLU A 48 -9.87 2.07 -2.77
N SER A 49 -9.04 2.52 -1.83
CA SER A 49 -9.40 2.68 -0.42
C SER A 49 -8.84 3.98 0.18
N SER A 50 -9.66 4.74 0.91
CA SER A 50 -9.22 6.01 1.52
C SER A 50 -8.40 5.81 2.82
N PHE A 51 -7.32 5.03 2.78
CA PHE A 51 -6.46 4.74 3.94
C PHE A 51 -5.50 5.89 4.29
N THR A 52 -6.07 7.01 4.72
CA THR A 52 -5.32 8.15 5.30
C THR A 52 -4.44 7.77 6.50
N LYS A 53 -4.72 6.62 7.14
CA LYS A 53 -4.03 6.12 8.33
C LYS A 53 -2.66 5.51 8.01
N LEU A 54 -2.44 5.08 6.77
CA LEU A 54 -1.16 4.51 6.32
C LEU A 54 -0.29 5.51 5.55
N ASP A 55 -0.84 6.68 5.17
CA ASP A 55 -0.16 7.71 4.37
C ASP A 55 1.24 8.08 4.90
N SER A 56 1.37 8.25 6.22
CA SER A 56 2.66 8.59 6.82
C SER A 56 3.69 7.47 6.73
N GLN A 57 3.27 6.21 6.88
CA GLN A 57 4.16 5.03 6.78
C GLN A 57 4.58 4.82 5.33
N ILE A 58 3.64 4.94 4.39
CA ILE A 58 3.92 4.86 2.95
C ILE A 58 4.93 5.92 2.54
N ARG A 59 4.71 7.16 2.99
CA ARG A 59 5.64 8.26 2.72
C ARG A 59 7.02 8.02 3.32
N GLU A 60 7.10 7.48 4.54
CA GLU A 60 8.37 7.18 5.20
C GLU A 60 9.16 6.10 4.45
N VAL A 61 8.51 5.00 4.06
CA VAL A 61 9.14 3.90 3.33
C VAL A 61 9.58 4.34 1.93
N ALA A 62 8.75 5.11 1.22
CA ALA A 62 9.13 5.72 -0.06
C ALA A 62 10.36 6.63 0.09
N HIS A 63 10.39 7.46 1.15
CA HIS A 63 11.53 8.33 1.44
C HIS A 63 12.82 7.54 1.67
N GLN A 64 12.76 6.48 2.48
CA GLN A 64 13.93 5.65 2.75
C GLN A 64 14.45 4.99 1.48
N ALA A 65 13.54 4.51 0.63
CA ALA A 65 13.91 3.90 -0.62
C ALA A 65 14.59 4.88 -1.58
N GLU A 66 14.07 6.11 -1.68
CA GLU A 66 14.71 7.19 -2.43
C GLU A 66 16.09 7.55 -1.88
N ASP A 67 16.23 7.71 -0.56
CA ASP A 67 17.52 8.02 0.10
C ASP A 67 18.58 6.94 -0.21
N ILE A 68 18.20 5.66 -0.22
CA ILE A 68 19.11 4.55 -0.53
C ILE A 68 19.52 4.59 -2.00
N ILE A 69 18.56 4.81 -2.91
CA ILE A 69 18.82 4.93 -4.34
C ILE A 69 19.74 6.13 -4.60
N GLU A 70 19.43 7.30 -4.04
CA GLU A 70 20.21 8.53 -4.18
C GLU A 70 21.62 8.35 -3.62
N SER A 71 21.77 7.76 -2.45
CA SER A 71 23.09 7.49 -1.86
C SER A 71 23.92 6.59 -2.79
N HIS A 72 23.31 5.53 -3.33
CA HIS A 72 23.98 4.64 -4.27
C HIS A 72 24.38 5.35 -5.57
N MET A 73 23.54 6.28 -6.06
CA MET A 73 23.88 7.13 -7.21
C MET A 73 25.08 8.02 -6.92
N VAL A 74 25.05 8.72 -5.78
CA VAL A 74 26.09 9.68 -5.39
C VAL A 74 27.42 8.96 -5.20
N ASP A 75 27.43 7.83 -4.50
CA ASP A 75 28.64 7.01 -4.31
C ASP A 75 29.23 6.57 -5.66
N HIS A 76 28.38 6.13 -6.60
CA HIS A 76 28.82 5.78 -7.94
C HIS A 76 29.36 6.98 -8.73
N MET A 77 28.68 8.14 -8.68
CA MET A 77 29.13 9.36 -9.36
C MET A 77 30.49 9.82 -8.82
N LEU A 78 30.71 9.72 -7.51
CA LEU A 78 31.98 10.08 -6.87
C LEU A 78 33.10 9.06 -7.16
N SER A 79 32.76 7.81 -7.48
CA SER A 79 33.73 6.78 -7.88
C SER A 79 34.34 6.99 -9.27
N GLY A 80 33.79 7.91 -10.07
CA GLY A 80 34.25 8.17 -11.45
C GLY A 80 33.79 7.13 -12.46
N SER A 81 32.76 6.34 -12.14
CA SER A 81 32.15 5.39 -13.07
C SER A 81 31.15 6.09 -13.98
N ASP A 82 31.25 5.87 -15.30
CA ASP A 82 30.34 6.45 -16.31
C ASP A 82 28.93 5.81 -16.30
N CYS A 83 28.73 4.73 -15.55
CA CYS A 83 27.43 4.08 -15.39
C CYS A 83 27.21 3.65 -13.93
N VAL A 84 25.96 3.77 -13.45
CA VAL A 84 25.54 3.24 -12.16
C VAL A 84 25.06 1.82 -12.37
N ARG A 85 25.78 0.84 -11.82
CA ARG A 85 25.41 -0.57 -11.94
C ARG A 85 24.74 -1.04 -10.66
N PHE A 86 23.47 -1.39 -10.72
CA PHE A 86 22.76 -2.04 -9.61
C PHE A 86 23.03 -3.55 -9.65
N THR A 87 24.25 -3.97 -9.26
CA THR A 87 24.68 -5.39 -9.29
C THR A 87 24.27 -6.19 -8.07
N HIS A 88 23.92 -5.54 -6.97
CA HIS A 88 23.73 -6.24 -5.71
C HIS A 88 22.50 -5.74 -4.98
N SER A 89 21.73 -6.72 -4.51
CA SER A 89 20.80 -6.60 -3.41
C SER A 89 21.49 -5.94 -2.22
N THR A 90 21.30 -4.64 -2.04
CA THR A 90 21.78 -4.01 -0.81
C THR A 90 20.88 -4.48 0.33
N PRO A 91 21.44 -4.73 1.54
CA PRO A 91 20.63 -5.08 2.70
C PRO A 91 19.57 -4.00 2.98
N ASP A 92 19.84 -2.76 2.60
CA ASP A 92 18.93 -1.62 2.71
C ASP A 92 17.73 -1.74 1.77
N LEU A 93 17.94 -2.08 0.48
CA LEU A 93 16.84 -2.35 -0.47
C LEU A 93 15.98 -3.55 -0.04
N GLN A 94 16.60 -4.58 0.53
CA GLN A 94 15.87 -5.72 1.09
C GLN A 94 15.04 -5.34 2.32
N GLN A 95 15.49 -4.37 3.11
CA GLN A 95 14.75 -3.87 4.27
C GLN A 95 13.53 -3.07 3.80
N VAL A 96 13.71 -2.14 2.84
CA VAL A 96 12.60 -1.41 2.22
C VAL A 96 11.55 -2.34 1.62
N THR A 97 11.98 -3.41 0.94
CA THR A 97 11.07 -4.42 0.39
C THR A 97 10.20 -5.05 1.48
N ARG A 98 10.81 -5.39 2.63
CA ARG A 98 10.09 -5.96 3.79
C ARG A 98 9.17 -4.94 4.45
N ASP A 99 9.56 -3.67 4.48
CA ASP A 99 8.76 -2.61 5.07
C ASP A 99 7.53 -2.31 4.20
N LEU A 100 7.66 -2.33 2.87
CA LEU A 100 6.52 -2.29 1.95
C LEU A 100 5.58 -3.47 2.14
N ASP A 101 6.10 -4.69 2.29
CA ASP A 101 5.28 -5.89 2.55
C ASP A 101 4.47 -5.76 3.85
N SER A 102 5.09 -5.24 4.91
CA SER A 102 4.43 -4.98 6.19
C SER A 102 3.33 -3.92 6.08
N VAL A 103 3.55 -2.86 5.29
CA VAL A 103 2.54 -1.84 5.02
C VAL A 103 1.38 -2.40 4.21
N MET A 104 1.67 -3.25 3.22
CA MET A 104 0.67 -3.90 2.38
C MET A 104 -0.22 -4.85 3.20
N GLU A 105 0.36 -5.71 4.04
CA GLU A 105 -0.39 -6.59 4.95
C GLU A 105 -1.33 -5.78 5.87
N ARG A 106 -0.87 -4.62 6.36
CA ARG A 106 -1.72 -3.72 7.16
C ARG A 106 -2.84 -3.09 6.35
N ALA A 107 -2.61 -2.75 5.08
CA ALA A 107 -3.64 -2.21 4.19
C ALA A 107 -4.72 -3.27 3.90
N GLU A 108 -4.30 -4.49 3.57
CA GLU A 108 -5.22 -5.63 3.33
C GLU A 108 -6.07 -5.92 4.56
N LYS A 109 -5.45 -5.97 5.74
CA LYS A 109 -6.17 -6.22 7.00
C LYS A 109 -7.19 -5.12 7.33
N LEU A 110 -6.94 -3.87 6.91
CA LEU A 110 -7.91 -2.78 7.09
C LEU A 110 -9.11 -2.93 6.15
N MET A 111 -8.90 -3.41 4.92
CA MET A 111 -10.00 -3.70 3.98
C MET A 111 -10.89 -4.84 4.50
N GLU A 112 -10.31 -5.92 5.03
CA GLU A 112 -11.09 -7.04 5.59
C GLU A 112 -12.01 -6.58 6.74
N MET A 113 -11.53 -5.69 7.62
CA MET A 113 -12.33 -5.20 8.75
C MET A 113 -13.44 -4.22 8.34
N GLU A 114 -13.30 -3.50 7.23
CA GLU A 114 -14.39 -2.66 6.72
C GLU A 114 -15.56 -3.50 6.17
N ASP A 115 -15.27 -4.69 5.61
CA ASP A 115 -16.27 -5.59 5.05
C ASP A 115 -17.05 -6.36 6.15
N ASP A 116 -16.38 -6.81 7.22
CA ASP A 116 -17.02 -7.51 8.35
C ASP A 116 -18.02 -6.63 9.15
N SER A 117 -17.81 -5.31 9.19
CA SER A 117 -18.75 -4.37 9.83
C SER A 117 -20.09 -4.26 9.06
N ALA A 118 -20.10 -4.57 7.76
CA ALA A 118 -21.31 -4.58 6.97
C ALA A 118 -22.17 -5.84 7.26
N MET A 119 -21.55 -6.97 7.61
CA MET A 119 -22.28 -8.22 7.86
C MET A 119 -23.01 -8.22 9.22
N GLU A 120 -22.51 -7.49 10.22
CA GLU A 120 -23.16 -7.39 11.54
C GLU A 120 -24.40 -6.46 11.54
N GLN A 121 -24.46 -5.47 10.64
CA GLN A 121 -25.64 -4.61 10.48
C GLN A 121 -26.80 -5.28 9.76
N VAL A 122 -26.54 -6.23 8.84
CA VAL A 122 -27.61 -6.95 8.12
C VAL A 122 -28.34 -7.94 9.05
N LYS A 123 -27.67 -8.48 10.07
CA LYS A 123 -28.26 -9.45 10.99
C LYS A 123 -29.13 -8.84 12.10
N LEU A 124 -28.97 -7.55 12.38
CA LEU A 124 -29.75 -6.84 13.42
C LEU A 124 -31.13 -6.37 12.89
N VAL A 125 -31.27 -6.17 11.57
CA VAL A 125 -32.54 -5.73 10.96
C VAL A 125 -33.51 -6.90 10.71
N GLU A 126 -33.04 -8.14 10.57
CA GLU A 126 -33.94 -9.30 10.34
C GLU A 126 -34.54 -9.91 11.61
N MET A 127 -34.12 -9.48 12.82
CA MET A 127 -34.65 -10.03 14.07
C MET A 127 -35.78 -9.20 14.72
N GLU A 128 -36.10 -8.02 14.20
CA GLU A 128 -37.20 -7.18 14.71
C GLU A 128 -38.58 -7.47 14.08
N ASP A 129 -38.72 -8.42 13.16
CA ASP A 129 -40.01 -8.73 12.51
C ASP A 129 -40.73 -10.00 13.04
N LYS A 130 -40.44 -10.50 14.24
CA LYS A 130 -41.13 -11.71 14.76
C LYS A 130 -41.59 -11.72 16.23
N LYS A 131 -42.01 -10.59 16.78
CA LYS A 131 -42.73 -10.58 18.08
C LYS A 131 -44.06 -9.83 18.06
N MET A 132 -45.09 -10.45 17.47
CA MET A 132 -46.47 -10.37 18.03
C MET A 132 -46.52 -11.27 19.29
N PRO A 133 -47.42 -11.08 20.31
CA PRO A 133 -48.82 -10.65 20.14
C PRO A 133 -49.49 -9.84 21.29
N ARG A 134 -50.73 -9.37 21.01
CA ARG A 134 -51.90 -9.08 21.88
C ARG A 134 -51.80 -8.01 22.99
N PHE A 135 -52.68 -6.99 22.87
CA PHE A 135 -53.42 -6.45 24.02
C PHE A 135 -54.93 -6.61 23.77
N GLN A 136 -55.53 -7.45 24.59
CA GLN A 136 -56.95 -7.47 24.91
C GLN A 136 -57.09 -6.64 26.19
N GLU A 137 -57.94 -5.61 26.20
CA GLU A 137 -58.99 -5.46 27.24
C GLU A 137 -59.91 -4.26 27.01
N CYS A 138 -61.15 -4.48 27.45
CA CYS A 138 -62.38 -3.73 27.32
C CYS A 138 -62.38 -2.33 27.96
N CYS A 139 -63.23 -1.42 27.45
CA CYS A 139 -64.35 -0.81 28.21
C CYS A 139 -65.22 0.14 27.37
N GLY A 140 -66.51 -0.20 27.25
CA GLY A 140 -67.68 0.69 27.42
C GLY A 140 -67.86 1.98 26.60
N GLY A 141 -68.95 2.05 25.82
CA GLY A 141 -69.56 3.31 25.39
C GLY A 141 -70.87 3.13 24.62
N ARG A 142 -72.00 3.48 25.25
CA ARG A 142 -73.38 3.49 24.72
C ARG A 142 -73.54 4.43 23.51
N ASN A 143 -74.39 4.08 22.55
CA ASN A 143 -75.75 4.65 22.42
C ASN A 143 -76.61 3.78 21.50
#